data_AF-A0A9P3MPU2-F1
#
_entry.id   AF-A0A9P3MPU2-F1
#
_cell.length_a   1.000
_cell.length_b   1.000
_cell.length_c   1.000
_cell.angle_alpha   90.00
_cell.angle_beta   90.00
_cell.angle_gamma   90.00
#
_symmetry.space_group_name_H-M   'P 1'
#
loop_
_entity.id
_entity.type
_entity.pdbx_description
1 polymer ?
#
loop_
_entity_poly.entity_id
_entity_poly.type
_entity_poly.pdbx_seq_one_letter_code
_entity_poly.pdbx_strand_id
1 'polypeptide(L)'
;MPYFLLALWAAAFLAVSSASALFPSIPGSGTLGQWSAMRQKSRISYTPIRGSSLMRRGLSESEVASSSKDGTMRRRNLPSGVRALIDTSNGAHASSASNPAPKNIDHHWDDPDAAYMCSSNAKYCGVMYQPIAVYLLWYGQFTEAQKQIMRTFIESLDSSNKDTSVTAVPNWWNINRLYYDAQGNYISGSVTLKGEMDDPAYSKGTTLYNSGVADLISSAVNDGNLPYDANGVYFVLGDPKVAQEDDSSYTPTGFCTSYCGWHAYTHDNLELVISFVGNAVTRCPEGCIPPYLNQPGAVPPNGDAGMDGMVSVLAHELAEATSSPFLATWFDAQGEENADICSWSYGDVVSDMATGVQYNLVGKNGAQFLVQANLDPRAGSCAISPIDVSSSIVGDPTVVGTPPSVDVPEEEPPPSPPSFLERLVDFITSLFGF
;
A
#
# COMPACT_ATOMS: atom_id res chain seq x y z
N MET A 1 25.67 8.34 67.93
CA MET A 1 24.51 7.86 68.73
C MET A 1 24.34 8.77 69.94
N PRO A 2 23.33 9.66 69.97
CA PRO A 2 22.88 10.34 71.18
C PRO A 2 21.38 10.14 71.47
N TYR A 3 20.93 10.75 72.57
CA TYR A 3 19.62 10.63 73.24
C TYR A 3 18.52 11.58 72.69
N PHE A 4 17.36 11.55 73.38
CA PHE A 4 16.14 12.38 73.28
C PHE A 4 15.04 11.83 72.34
N LEU A 5 13.97 11.19 72.85
CA LEU A 5 12.84 11.70 73.66
C LEU A 5 11.85 12.56 72.85
N LEU A 6 10.72 11.98 72.45
CA LEU A 6 9.39 12.30 73.03
C LEU A 6 8.26 11.49 72.37
N ALA A 7 7.31 11.05 73.19
CA ALA A 7 6.05 10.48 72.72
C ALA A 7 5.00 11.60 72.59
N LEU A 8 4.19 11.56 71.53
CA LEU A 8 2.90 12.27 71.45
C LEU A 8 1.85 11.40 70.76
N TRP A 9 1.12 10.68 71.63
CA TRP A 9 -0.31 10.34 71.60
C TRP A 9 -1.05 10.12 70.28
N ALA A 10 -1.81 9.01 70.26
CA ALA A 10 -2.82 8.70 69.27
C ALA A 10 -4.08 9.59 69.41
N ALA A 11 -4.61 10.08 68.29
CA ALA A 11 -6.05 10.35 68.06
C ALA A 11 -6.30 10.83 66.62
N ALA A 12 -6.70 9.93 65.71
CA ALA A 12 -7.26 10.28 64.39
C ALA A 12 -8.04 9.11 63.75
N PHE A 13 -9.05 8.59 64.46
CA PHE A 13 -10.05 7.69 63.87
C PHE A 13 -11.46 8.23 64.17
N LEU A 14 -12.28 8.31 63.12
CA LEU A 14 -13.75 8.54 63.07
C LEU A 14 -14.33 9.98 63.15
N ALA A 15 -15.33 10.19 62.28
CA ALA A 15 -16.26 11.34 62.11
C ALA A 15 -15.61 12.64 61.58
N VAL A 16 -16.14 13.42 60.62
CA VAL A 16 -17.50 13.67 60.03
C VAL A 16 -17.29 14.12 58.55
N SER A 17 -18.14 13.93 57.53
CA SER A 17 -19.27 13.02 57.23
C SER A 17 -19.75 13.24 55.76
N SER A 18 -20.45 12.26 55.17
CA SER A 18 -21.50 12.39 54.12
C SER A 18 -21.34 13.39 52.95
N ALA A 19 -21.01 12.90 51.75
CA ALA A 19 -21.68 13.30 50.50
C ALA A 19 -21.46 12.27 49.38
N SER A 20 -22.54 12.02 48.64
CA SER A 20 -22.66 11.11 47.51
C SER A 20 -21.62 11.31 46.40
N ALA A 21 -21.01 10.21 45.94
CA ALA A 21 -20.53 10.08 44.56
C ALA A 21 -21.22 8.85 43.96
N LEU A 22 -22.38 9.09 43.34
CA LEU A 22 -22.97 8.15 42.39
C LEU A 22 -21.91 7.85 41.32
N PHE A 23 -21.67 6.57 41.01
CA PHE A 23 -21.00 6.23 39.76
C PHE A 23 -21.85 6.80 38.62
N PRO A 24 -21.33 7.70 37.77
CA PRO A 24 -21.89 7.89 36.46
C PRO A 24 -21.62 6.58 35.71
N SER A 25 -22.69 5.83 35.46
CA SER A 25 -22.71 4.86 34.37
C SER A 25 -22.14 5.54 33.13
N ILE A 26 -21.02 5.03 32.61
CA ILE A 26 -20.34 5.59 31.43
C ILE A 26 -21.37 5.68 30.31
N PRO A 27 -21.75 6.89 29.85
CA PRO A 27 -22.64 7.04 28.70
C PRO A 27 -21.93 6.44 27.48
N GLY A 28 -22.68 5.70 26.67
CA GLY A 28 -22.10 4.79 25.68
C GLY A 28 -21.23 5.47 24.62
N SER A 29 -20.37 4.65 24.01
CA SER A 29 -19.92 4.82 22.61
C SER A 29 -19.61 6.26 22.20
N GLY A 30 -18.74 6.93 22.96
CA GLY A 30 -18.12 8.16 22.50
C GLY A 30 -17.26 7.83 21.29
N THR A 31 -17.72 8.21 20.10
CA THR A 31 -16.93 8.13 18.87
C THR A 31 -15.60 8.82 19.12
N LEU A 32 -14.49 8.07 19.00
CA LEU A 32 -13.20 8.66 18.69
C LEU A 32 -13.45 9.61 17.52
N GLY A 33 -13.05 10.88 17.67
CA GLY A 33 -13.25 11.87 16.62
C GLY A 33 -12.66 11.33 15.32
N GLN A 34 -13.44 11.32 14.24
CA GLN A 34 -12.97 10.88 12.94
C GLN A 34 -11.95 11.88 12.40
N TRP A 35 -10.72 11.73 12.84
CA TRP A 35 -9.56 12.20 12.11
C TRP A 35 -9.50 11.37 10.83
N SER A 36 -9.86 11.98 9.70
CA SER A 36 -9.74 11.33 8.40
C SER A 36 -8.26 11.09 8.13
N ALA A 37 -7.83 9.84 8.27
CA ALA A 37 -6.50 9.41 7.88
C ALA A 37 -6.26 9.75 6.40
N MET A 38 -5.05 10.19 6.05
CA MET A 38 -4.77 10.61 4.67
C MET A 38 -4.56 9.38 3.80
N ARG A 39 -5.15 9.35 2.60
CA ARG A 39 -4.90 8.26 1.63
C ARG A 39 -3.39 8.12 1.38
N GLN A 40 -2.91 6.96 0.93
CA GLN A 40 -1.70 6.98 0.10
C GLN A 40 -2.12 7.29 -1.35
N LYS A 41 -1.16 7.40 -2.27
CA LYS A 41 -1.46 7.86 -3.64
C LYS A 41 -0.84 6.94 -4.68
N SER A 42 -1.59 5.91 -5.09
CA SER A 42 -1.29 5.05 -6.25
C SER A 42 -0.81 5.80 -7.48
N ARG A 43 -1.32 7.02 -7.74
CA ARG A 43 -0.98 7.80 -8.94
C ARG A 43 -0.77 9.27 -8.69
N ILE A 44 0.49 9.69 -8.62
CA ILE A 44 0.89 10.96 -9.24
C ILE A 44 0.58 10.86 -10.73
N SER A 45 -0.14 11.86 -11.24
CA SER A 45 -0.63 12.00 -12.61
C SER A 45 0.15 11.16 -13.64
N TYR A 46 -0.49 10.11 -14.20
CA TYR A 46 0.02 9.08 -15.15
C TYR A 46 1.12 9.47 -16.18
N THR A 47 1.30 10.75 -16.46
CA THR A 47 2.53 11.31 -17.04
C THR A 47 3.77 10.92 -16.21
N PRO A 48 4.74 10.20 -16.79
CA PRO A 48 6.00 9.93 -16.13
C PRO A 48 6.73 11.20 -15.70
N ILE A 49 7.40 11.15 -14.55
CA ILE A 49 8.15 12.30 -14.02
C ILE A 49 9.46 12.42 -14.80
N ARG A 50 9.66 13.59 -15.45
CA ARG A 50 10.89 13.90 -16.19
C ARG A 50 11.93 14.58 -15.32
N GLY A 51 13.18 14.22 -15.50
CA GLY A 51 14.31 14.93 -14.90
C GLY A 51 14.57 16.27 -15.59
N SER A 52 14.81 17.32 -14.81
CA SER A 52 15.17 18.66 -15.28
C SER A 52 16.64 18.73 -15.73
N SER A 53 16.98 18.00 -16.81
CA SER A 53 18.32 18.00 -17.40
C SER A 53 18.65 19.32 -18.12
N LEU A 54 18.86 20.39 -17.37
CA LEU A 54 19.55 21.59 -17.84
C LEU A 54 21.05 21.33 -17.97
N MET A 55 21.43 20.63 -19.04
CA MET A 55 22.82 20.64 -19.52
C MET A 55 23.23 22.08 -19.84
N ARG A 56 23.89 22.75 -18.89
CA ARG A 56 24.54 24.05 -19.10
C ARG A 56 25.77 23.88 -19.99
N ARG A 57 25.55 23.63 -21.29
CA ARG A 57 26.61 23.79 -22.30
C ARG A 57 26.98 25.26 -22.37
N GLY A 58 28.16 25.60 -21.87
CA GLY A 58 28.71 26.93 -21.99
C GLY A 58 28.93 27.29 -23.46
N LEU A 59 28.35 28.40 -23.89
CA LEU A 59 28.85 29.20 -24.99
C LEU A 59 29.15 30.58 -24.43
N SER A 60 30.35 31.06 -24.71
CA SER A 60 30.89 32.34 -24.27
C SER A 60 30.19 33.52 -24.92
N GLU A 61 30.34 34.68 -24.29
CA GLU A 61 29.85 35.98 -24.76
C GLU A 61 30.30 36.30 -26.20
N SER A 62 29.36 36.73 -27.04
CA SER A 62 29.62 37.77 -28.05
C SER A 62 28.31 38.38 -28.60
N GLU A 63 28.16 39.68 -28.35
CA GLU A 63 27.55 40.69 -29.26
C GLU A 63 26.01 40.89 -29.41
N VAL A 64 25.62 42.11 -29.00
CA VAL A 64 24.78 43.09 -29.74
C VAL A 64 23.24 43.04 -29.64
N ALA A 65 22.75 43.84 -28.67
CA ALA A 65 21.79 44.96 -28.80
C ALA A 65 20.47 44.87 -29.62
N SER A 66 19.37 44.98 -28.85
CA SER A 66 18.28 45.98 -29.01
C SER A 66 17.22 45.88 -30.14
N SER A 67 16.08 46.54 -29.86
CA SER A 67 15.04 47.02 -30.80
C SER A 67 13.88 46.09 -31.20
N SER A 68 12.79 46.21 -30.44
CA SER A 68 11.48 46.73 -30.91
C SER A 68 10.80 46.19 -32.19
N LYS A 69 9.56 45.72 -31.98
CA LYS A 69 8.34 45.81 -32.85
C LYS A 69 8.19 44.90 -34.08
N ASP A 70 7.08 44.15 -34.01
CA ASP A 70 6.04 43.98 -35.05
C ASP A 70 6.38 43.12 -36.30
N GLY A 71 5.33 42.58 -36.94
CA GLY A 71 5.39 42.04 -38.30
C GLY A 71 5.71 40.55 -38.49
N THR A 72 4.64 39.73 -38.52
CA THR A 72 4.43 38.58 -39.43
C THR A 72 5.63 37.95 -40.21
N MET A 73 5.90 36.66 -39.99
CA MET A 73 6.43 35.76 -41.04
C MET A 73 5.79 34.37 -40.91
N ARG A 74 4.98 33.93 -41.89
CA ARG A 74 5.34 33.28 -43.18
C ARG A 74 5.71 31.80 -43.04
N ARG A 75 4.86 30.97 -43.66
CA ARG A 75 5.08 29.52 -43.91
C ARG A 75 6.43 29.28 -44.59
N ARG A 76 7.13 28.22 -44.19
CA ARG A 76 8.17 27.57 -45.00
C ARG A 76 7.82 26.09 -45.18
N ASN A 77 8.11 25.57 -46.37
CA ASN A 77 7.73 24.23 -46.79
C ASN A 77 8.58 23.16 -46.12
N LEU A 78 7.98 22.00 -45.84
CA LEU A 78 8.66 20.72 -45.65
C LEU A 78 8.16 19.75 -46.73
N PRO A 79 9.02 18.86 -47.27
CA PRO A 79 8.72 18.07 -48.47
C PRO A 79 7.82 16.85 -48.21
N SER A 80 7.17 16.39 -49.28
CA SER A 80 6.12 15.36 -49.26
C SER A 80 6.62 13.94 -49.56
N GLY A 81 6.04 12.95 -48.87
CA GLY A 81 6.13 11.52 -49.21
C GLY A 81 6.31 10.64 -47.95
N VAL A 82 5.55 9.55 -47.72
CA VAL A 82 4.45 8.92 -48.46
C VAL A 82 3.32 8.52 -47.47
N ARG A 83 2.15 8.17 -48.02
CA ARG A 83 0.82 8.19 -47.39
C ARG A 83 0.48 6.90 -46.62
N ALA A 84 -0.46 7.04 -45.68
CA ALA A 84 -1.04 5.99 -44.84
C ALA A 84 -1.69 4.82 -45.60
N LEU A 85 -1.86 3.70 -44.90
CA LEU A 85 -2.96 2.75 -45.09
C LEU A 85 -3.60 2.42 -43.73
N ILE A 86 -4.92 2.40 -43.71
CA ILE A 86 -5.79 2.04 -42.58
C ILE A 86 -6.61 0.82 -43.03
N ASP A 87 -6.78 -0.12 -42.10
CA ASP A 87 -7.75 -1.23 -42.07
C ASP A 87 -7.64 -2.34 -43.15
N THR A 88 -7.64 -3.59 -42.67
CA THR A 88 -8.47 -4.66 -43.23
C THR A 88 -8.60 -5.80 -42.22
N SER A 89 -9.72 -5.84 -41.52
CA SER A 89 -10.18 -7.05 -40.82
C SER A 89 -10.58 -8.16 -41.82
N ASN A 90 -10.11 -9.40 -41.58
CA ASN A 90 -10.90 -10.65 -41.59
C ASN A 90 -10.05 -11.95 -41.66
N GLY A 91 -10.17 -12.78 -40.61
CA GLY A 91 -10.33 -14.24 -40.63
C GLY A 91 -9.34 -15.18 -41.35
N ALA A 92 -8.72 -16.08 -40.57
CA ALA A 92 -8.63 -17.52 -40.91
C ALA A 92 -8.28 -18.38 -39.68
N HIS A 93 -8.94 -19.54 -39.53
CA HIS A 93 -8.57 -20.59 -38.56
C HIS A 93 -7.31 -21.34 -38.99
N ALA A 94 -6.47 -21.74 -38.03
CA ALA A 94 -5.64 -22.94 -38.11
C ALA A 94 -5.44 -23.53 -36.71
N SER A 95 -5.53 -24.86 -36.58
CA SER A 95 -5.58 -25.56 -35.29
C SER A 95 -4.33 -26.37 -34.96
N SER A 96 -4.14 -26.59 -33.65
CA SER A 96 -3.40 -27.70 -33.01
C SER A 96 -1.89 -27.87 -33.26
N ALA A 97 -1.11 -27.66 -32.19
CA ALA A 97 -0.17 -28.66 -31.69
C ALA A 97 0.01 -28.49 -30.16
N SER A 98 -0.36 -29.51 -29.39
CA SER A 98 -0.37 -29.47 -27.92
C SER A 98 0.92 -30.00 -27.30
N ASN A 99 1.37 -29.40 -26.19
CA ASN A 99 2.11 -30.10 -25.14
C ASN A 99 1.65 -29.59 -23.77
N PRO A 100 1.72 -30.43 -22.71
CA PRO A 100 0.80 -30.30 -21.57
C PRO A 100 1.23 -29.29 -20.53
N ALA A 101 0.32 -28.39 -20.16
CA ALA A 101 0.40 -27.68 -18.89
C ALA A 101 0.16 -28.65 -17.72
N PRO A 102 0.80 -28.45 -16.54
CA PRO A 102 0.45 -29.17 -15.33
C PRO A 102 -1.01 -28.86 -14.94
N LYS A 103 -1.71 -29.86 -14.39
CA LYS A 103 -3.17 -29.81 -14.18
C LYS A 103 -3.56 -29.07 -12.90
N ASN A 104 -4.68 -28.36 -13.00
CA ASN A 104 -5.60 -27.91 -11.94
C ASN A 104 -4.96 -27.27 -10.69
N ILE A 105 -5.00 -25.93 -10.67
CA ILE A 105 -5.52 -25.19 -9.52
C ILE A 105 -6.84 -24.59 -10.02
N ASP A 106 -7.94 -24.75 -9.27
CA ASP A 106 -9.26 -24.28 -9.71
C ASP A 106 -9.29 -22.75 -9.81
N HIS A 107 -9.83 -22.25 -10.93
CA HIS A 107 -10.06 -20.82 -11.12
C HIS A 107 -11.27 -20.40 -10.28
N HIS A 108 -11.02 -19.74 -9.15
CA HIS A 108 -12.02 -18.98 -8.40
C HIS A 108 -11.68 -17.49 -8.47
N TRP A 109 -11.74 -16.95 -9.69
CA TRP A 109 -11.47 -15.55 -10.02
C TRP A 109 -12.53 -14.99 -11.00
N ASP A 110 -13.77 -15.46 -10.86
CA ASP A 110 -14.97 -14.81 -11.43
C ASP A 110 -15.57 -13.82 -10.40
N ASP A 111 -14.71 -13.09 -9.67
CA ASP A 111 -15.12 -11.96 -8.85
C ASP A 111 -14.98 -10.67 -9.68
N PRO A 112 -16.05 -9.91 -9.95
CA PRO A 112 -15.97 -8.64 -10.68
C PRO A 112 -15.21 -7.54 -9.91
N ASP A 113 -14.95 -7.71 -8.62
CA ASP A 113 -14.10 -6.81 -7.81
C ASP A 113 -12.62 -7.24 -7.81
N ALA A 114 -12.25 -8.29 -8.56
CA ALA A 114 -10.88 -8.74 -8.73
C ALA A 114 -10.01 -7.72 -9.50
N ALA A 115 -8.83 -7.43 -8.94
CA ALA A 115 -7.87 -6.47 -9.49
C ALA A 115 -7.56 -6.71 -10.99
N TYR A 116 -7.57 -5.62 -11.76
CA TYR A 116 -7.28 -5.59 -13.18
C TYR A 116 -5.80 -5.86 -13.46
N MET A 117 -5.40 -7.14 -13.45
CA MET A 117 -4.10 -7.54 -13.97
C MET A 117 -4.02 -7.15 -15.46
N CYS A 118 -3.14 -6.21 -15.80
CA CYS A 118 -3.01 -5.73 -17.19
C CYS A 118 -2.81 -6.88 -18.18
N SER A 119 -3.71 -6.96 -19.16
CA SER A 119 -3.75 -8.07 -20.11
C SER A 119 -2.63 -7.95 -21.16
N SER A 120 -1.74 -8.95 -21.19
CA SER A 120 -0.63 -9.18 -22.15
C SER A 120 0.65 -8.35 -21.95
N ASN A 121 1.73 -8.80 -22.62
CA ASN A 121 3.14 -8.38 -22.49
C ASN A 121 3.46 -6.90 -22.85
N ALA A 122 2.69 -5.93 -22.36
CA ALA A 122 3.09 -4.53 -22.38
C ALA A 122 4.30 -4.32 -21.45
N LYS A 123 5.29 -3.52 -21.89
CA LYS A 123 6.57 -3.31 -21.21
C LYS A 123 6.47 -2.99 -19.71
N TYR A 124 5.38 -2.31 -19.31
CA TYR A 124 5.15 -1.79 -17.97
C TYR A 124 4.20 -2.65 -17.13
N CYS A 125 3.64 -3.74 -17.70
CA CYS A 125 2.73 -4.64 -17.02
C CYS A 125 3.49 -5.87 -16.50
N GLY A 126 3.95 -5.80 -15.26
CA GLY A 126 4.73 -6.85 -14.59
C GLY A 126 4.97 -6.55 -13.11
N VAL A 127 5.63 -7.48 -12.43
CA VAL A 127 5.96 -7.39 -10.99
C VAL A 127 7.47 -7.49 -10.77
N MET A 128 7.98 -7.11 -9.59
CA MET A 128 9.40 -7.26 -9.26
C MET A 128 9.73 -8.69 -8.78
N TYR A 129 9.91 -9.61 -9.74
CA TYR A 129 10.13 -11.04 -9.49
C TYR A 129 11.61 -11.46 -9.29
N GLN A 130 12.57 -10.61 -9.65
CA GLN A 130 13.99 -10.78 -9.34
C GLN A 130 14.31 -10.27 -7.92
N PRO A 131 15.47 -10.59 -7.32
CA PRO A 131 15.90 -10.00 -6.05
C PRO A 131 15.78 -8.46 -6.05
N ILE A 132 14.97 -7.94 -5.12
CA ILE A 132 14.60 -6.53 -5.03
C ILE A 132 15.69 -5.79 -4.25
N ALA A 133 16.22 -4.75 -4.87
CA ALA A 133 17.16 -3.83 -4.24
C ALA A 133 16.41 -2.60 -3.71
N VAL A 134 16.67 -2.22 -2.47
CA VAL A 134 16.18 -0.96 -1.89
C VAL A 134 17.35 0.00 -1.78
N TYR A 135 17.14 1.24 -2.25
CA TYR A 135 18.10 2.34 -2.15
C TYR A 135 17.46 3.52 -1.41
N LEU A 136 18.19 4.14 -0.47
CA LEU A 136 17.67 5.24 0.35
C LEU A 136 18.42 6.56 0.09
N LEU A 137 17.69 7.65 -0.11
CA LEU A 137 18.21 9.01 -0.12
C LEU A 137 17.62 9.77 1.07
N TRP A 138 18.46 10.06 2.06
CA TRP A 138 18.09 10.79 3.28
C TRP A 138 18.06 12.29 2.99
N TYR A 139 16.87 12.83 2.70
CA TYR A 139 16.69 14.23 2.33
C TYR A 139 16.37 15.08 3.57
N GLY A 140 17.42 15.70 4.12
CA GLY A 140 17.39 16.47 5.35
C GLY A 140 18.21 15.86 6.49
N GLN A 141 17.89 16.25 7.72
CA GLN A 141 18.73 16.01 8.89
C GLN A 141 18.23 14.79 9.69
N PHE A 142 18.58 13.59 9.22
CA PHE A 142 18.36 12.34 9.95
C PHE A 142 19.53 12.02 10.87
N THR A 143 19.23 11.60 12.11
CA THR A 143 20.22 11.02 13.01
C THR A 143 20.48 9.55 12.65
N GLU A 144 21.66 9.01 12.98
CA GLU A 144 21.93 7.58 12.72
C GLU A 144 21.00 6.62 13.50
N ALA A 145 20.46 7.05 14.64
CA ALA A 145 19.40 6.30 15.34
C ALA A 145 18.14 6.19 14.47
N GLN A 146 17.68 7.30 13.89
CA GLN A 146 16.53 7.32 12.99
C GLN A 146 16.78 6.52 11.71
N LYS A 147 17.98 6.64 11.11
CA LYS A 147 18.34 5.83 9.95
C LYS A 147 18.31 4.33 10.27
N GLN A 148 18.82 3.95 11.44
CA GLN A 148 18.87 2.56 11.85
C GLN A 148 17.48 1.92 11.98
N ILE A 149 16.44 2.69 12.33
CA ILE A 149 15.05 2.19 12.36
C ILE A 149 14.64 1.67 10.97
N MET A 150 14.84 2.48 9.92
CA MET A 150 14.48 2.10 8.55
C MET A 150 15.36 0.97 8.02
N ARG A 151 16.68 1.03 8.27
CA ARG A 151 17.60 -0.07 7.91
C ARG A 151 17.15 -1.39 8.53
N THR A 152 16.79 -1.37 9.82
CA THR A 152 16.35 -2.57 10.55
C THR A 152 15.03 -3.12 10.00
N PHE A 153 14.08 -2.28 9.60
CA PHE A 153 12.85 -2.73 8.93
C PHE A 153 13.17 -3.41 7.59
N ILE A 154 13.96 -2.78 6.72
CA ILE A 154 14.30 -3.34 5.40
C ILE A 154 15.12 -4.63 5.54
N GLU A 155 16.08 -4.67 6.48
CA GLU A 155 16.82 -5.90 6.81
C GLU A 155 15.94 -7.00 7.43
N SER A 156 14.74 -6.67 7.92
CA SER A 156 13.79 -7.64 8.46
C SER A 156 12.94 -8.31 7.37
N LEU A 157 12.89 -7.73 6.16
CA LEU A 157 12.23 -8.31 4.98
C LEU A 157 13.08 -9.38 4.28
N ASP A 158 14.37 -9.49 4.58
CA ASP A 158 15.24 -10.51 4.00
C ASP A 158 14.78 -11.92 4.39
N SER A 159 14.45 -12.73 3.38
CA SER A 159 14.17 -14.17 3.47
C SER A 159 15.18 -15.03 4.26
N SER A 160 16.39 -14.51 4.54
CA SER A 160 17.34 -15.17 5.44
C SER A 160 16.86 -15.18 6.91
N ASN A 161 15.94 -14.28 7.27
CA ASN A 161 15.24 -14.28 8.54
C ASN A 161 14.28 -15.48 8.61
N LYS A 162 14.58 -16.43 9.50
CA LYS A 162 13.84 -17.70 9.63
C LYS A 162 12.71 -17.66 10.66
N ASP A 163 12.32 -16.48 11.14
CA ASP A 163 11.14 -16.37 11.99
C ASP A 163 9.89 -16.76 11.18
N THR A 164 9.12 -17.69 11.73
CA THR A 164 7.90 -18.24 11.14
C THR A 164 6.65 -17.83 11.94
N SER A 165 6.80 -16.97 12.94
CA SER A 165 5.68 -16.33 13.64
C SER A 165 4.74 -15.63 12.67
N VAL A 166 3.44 -15.70 12.93
CA VAL A 166 2.40 -15.00 12.15
C VAL A 166 2.68 -13.49 12.07
N THR A 167 3.30 -12.93 13.11
CA THR A 167 3.71 -11.53 13.22
C THR A 167 5.11 -11.23 12.66
N ALA A 168 5.81 -12.18 12.02
CA ALA A 168 7.16 -11.93 11.51
C ALA A 168 7.12 -11.03 10.26
N VAL A 169 8.02 -10.05 10.16
CA VAL A 169 8.12 -9.17 8.97
C VAL A 169 8.24 -9.92 7.62
N PRO A 170 9.02 -11.03 7.51
CA PRO A 170 9.02 -11.86 6.29
C PRO A 170 7.66 -12.53 6.00
N ASN A 171 6.88 -12.84 7.03
CA ASN A 171 5.55 -13.42 6.88
C ASN A 171 4.52 -12.39 6.42
N TRP A 172 4.60 -11.14 6.87
CA TRP A 172 3.83 -10.04 6.26
C TRP A 172 4.18 -9.88 4.77
N TRP A 173 5.48 -9.88 4.42
CA TRP A 173 5.92 -9.82 3.03
C TRP A 173 5.44 -10.99 2.16
N ASN A 174 5.16 -12.15 2.77
CA ASN A 174 4.58 -13.28 2.05
C ASN A 174 3.20 -13.00 1.46
N ILE A 175 2.45 -11.99 1.93
CA ILE A 175 1.22 -11.52 1.24
C ILE A 175 1.59 -10.96 -0.14
N ASN A 176 2.60 -10.09 -0.18
CA ASN A 176 3.01 -9.45 -1.43
C ASN A 176 3.55 -10.48 -2.44
N ARG A 177 4.21 -11.54 -1.96
CA ARG A 177 4.65 -12.68 -2.78
C ARG A 177 3.51 -13.51 -3.42
N LEU A 178 2.24 -13.20 -3.15
CA LEU A 178 1.07 -13.80 -3.81
C LEU A 178 0.71 -13.11 -5.13
N TYR A 179 1.21 -11.89 -5.36
CA TYR A 179 1.00 -11.12 -6.59
C TYR A 179 1.98 -11.57 -7.68
N TYR A 180 1.50 -11.62 -8.93
CA TYR A 180 2.23 -12.19 -10.07
C TYR A 180 1.99 -11.43 -11.38
N ASP A 181 2.86 -11.60 -12.37
CA ASP A 181 2.67 -11.04 -13.71
C ASP A 181 1.93 -11.99 -14.66
N ALA A 182 1.55 -11.50 -15.85
CA ALA A 182 0.86 -12.30 -16.86
C ALA A 182 1.68 -13.49 -17.42
N GLN A 183 2.95 -13.65 -17.01
CA GLN A 183 3.81 -14.79 -17.34
C GLN A 183 3.93 -15.79 -16.18
N GLY A 184 3.31 -15.50 -15.03
CA GLY A 184 3.31 -16.34 -13.83
C GLY A 184 4.53 -16.16 -12.93
N ASN A 185 5.32 -15.08 -13.09
CA ASN A 185 6.38 -14.76 -12.15
C ASN A 185 5.76 -14.04 -10.94
N TYR A 186 6.05 -14.53 -9.73
CA TYR A 186 5.59 -13.94 -8.47
C TYR A 186 6.61 -12.91 -7.94
N ILE A 187 6.15 -11.95 -7.13
CA ILE A 187 7.04 -11.01 -6.44
C ILE A 187 8.11 -11.76 -5.62
N SER A 188 9.34 -11.26 -5.69
CA SER A 188 10.48 -11.86 -5.01
C SER A 188 10.35 -11.78 -3.48
N GLY A 189 10.71 -12.89 -2.82
CA GLY A 189 10.91 -12.89 -1.36
C GLY A 189 12.26 -12.33 -0.90
N SER A 190 13.15 -12.00 -1.84
CA SER A 190 14.47 -11.43 -1.54
C SER A 190 14.42 -9.92 -1.67
N VAL A 191 14.23 -9.21 -0.56
CA VAL A 191 14.39 -7.75 -0.45
C VAL A 191 15.71 -7.46 0.27
N THR A 192 16.47 -6.46 -0.18
CA THR A 192 17.77 -6.11 0.45
C THR A 192 18.06 -4.62 0.32
N LEU A 193 18.52 -3.98 1.40
CA LEU A 193 19.11 -2.64 1.34
C LEU A 193 20.47 -2.71 0.64
N LYS A 194 20.62 -2.01 -0.49
CA LYS A 194 21.79 -2.14 -1.39
C LYS A 194 22.66 -0.89 -1.49
N GLY A 195 22.16 0.26 -1.06
CA GLY A 195 22.92 1.49 -0.93
C GLY A 195 22.10 2.61 -0.31
N GLU A 196 22.79 3.60 0.23
CA GLU A 196 22.16 4.81 0.77
C GLU A 196 23.05 6.04 0.54
N MET A 197 22.44 7.21 0.53
CA MET A 197 23.14 8.50 0.44
C MET A 197 22.42 9.58 1.26
N ASP A 198 23.15 10.64 1.60
CA ASP A 198 22.68 11.76 2.42
C ASP A 198 22.62 13.07 1.62
N ASP A 199 21.53 13.82 1.78
CA ASP A 199 21.42 15.23 1.41
C ASP A 199 20.92 16.07 2.60
N PRO A 200 21.80 16.37 3.58
CA PRO A 200 21.45 17.14 4.77
C PRO A 200 21.40 18.66 4.50
N ALA A 201 21.69 19.07 3.26
CA ALA A 201 21.70 20.46 2.81
C ALA A 201 20.38 20.88 2.14
N TYR A 202 19.48 19.92 1.88
CA TYR A 202 18.25 20.10 1.12
C TYR A 202 18.54 20.70 -0.26
N SER A 203 19.28 19.99 -1.12
CA SER A 203 19.81 20.54 -2.38
C SER A 203 18.77 21.06 -3.38
N LYS A 204 17.48 20.69 -3.22
CA LYS A 204 16.32 21.20 -3.98
C LYS A 204 15.46 22.19 -3.18
N GLY A 205 15.85 22.53 -1.94
CA GLY A 205 15.09 23.35 -0.99
C GLY A 205 14.19 22.53 -0.06
N THR A 206 13.64 23.16 0.98
CA THR A 206 12.72 22.49 1.92
C THR A 206 11.32 22.27 1.34
N THR A 207 10.96 22.91 0.23
CA THR A 207 9.82 22.53 -0.61
C THR A 207 10.33 21.64 -1.74
N LEU A 208 9.94 20.37 -1.73
CA LEU A 208 10.43 19.33 -2.64
C LEU A 208 9.32 18.89 -3.60
N TYR A 209 9.41 19.28 -4.87
CA TYR A 209 8.41 18.91 -5.86
C TYR A 209 8.57 17.45 -6.34
N ASN A 210 7.53 16.87 -6.95
CA ASN A 210 7.60 15.53 -7.57
C ASN A 210 8.75 15.43 -8.59
N SER A 211 8.92 16.46 -9.44
CA SER A 211 10.08 16.58 -10.33
C SER A 211 11.43 16.64 -9.57
N GLY A 212 11.45 17.25 -8.39
CA GLY A 212 12.60 17.31 -7.49
C GLY A 212 13.01 15.94 -6.95
N VAL A 213 12.05 15.07 -6.61
CA VAL A 213 12.30 13.67 -6.18
C VAL A 213 12.94 12.86 -7.30
N ALA A 214 12.36 12.92 -8.51
CA ALA A 214 12.90 12.25 -9.70
C ALA A 214 14.30 12.76 -10.06
N ASP A 215 14.53 14.07 -9.98
CA ASP A 215 15.84 14.70 -10.17
C ASP A 215 16.90 14.21 -9.18
N LEU A 216 16.56 14.12 -7.89
CA LEU A 216 17.49 13.71 -6.84
C LEU A 216 18.02 12.30 -7.11
N ILE A 217 17.12 11.34 -7.38
CA ILE A 217 17.49 9.97 -7.71
C ILE A 217 18.22 9.90 -9.06
N SER A 218 17.75 10.61 -10.08
CA SER A 218 18.39 10.60 -11.41
C SER A 218 19.81 11.17 -11.36
N SER A 219 20.05 12.27 -10.64
CA SER A 219 21.39 12.81 -10.43
C SER A 219 22.25 11.87 -9.60
N ALA A 220 21.72 11.31 -8.51
CA ALA A 220 22.43 10.33 -7.69
C ALA A 220 22.98 9.15 -8.50
N VAL A 221 22.18 8.63 -9.44
CA VAL A 221 22.59 7.52 -10.32
C VAL A 221 23.57 7.98 -11.40
N ASN A 222 23.33 9.12 -12.06
CA ASN A 222 24.22 9.63 -13.10
C ASN A 222 25.60 10.08 -12.58
N ASP A 223 25.65 10.63 -11.37
CA ASP A 223 26.89 11.06 -10.69
C ASP A 223 27.64 9.87 -10.04
N GLY A 224 27.04 8.66 -10.03
CA GLY A 224 27.63 7.45 -9.47
C GLY A 224 27.58 7.34 -7.95
N ASN A 225 26.76 8.16 -7.27
CA ASN A 225 26.52 8.10 -5.83
C ASN A 225 25.62 6.91 -5.45
N LEU A 226 24.69 6.55 -6.34
CA LEU A 226 23.91 5.30 -6.29
C LEU A 226 24.10 4.53 -7.61
N PRO A 227 24.01 3.20 -7.63
CA PRO A 227 24.07 2.44 -8.88
C PRO A 227 22.74 2.54 -9.66
N TYR A 228 22.78 2.34 -10.97
CA TYR A 228 21.59 1.94 -11.73
C TYR A 228 21.27 0.47 -11.46
N ASP A 229 20.03 0.19 -11.10
CA ASP A 229 19.54 -1.16 -10.80
C ASP A 229 18.13 -1.34 -11.38
N ALA A 230 17.99 -2.25 -12.35
CA ALA A 230 16.72 -2.54 -12.99
C ALA A 230 15.71 -3.24 -12.05
N ASN A 231 16.15 -3.70 -10.88
CA ASN A 231 15.31 -4.25 -9.82
C ASN A 231 15.39 -3.39 -8.54
N GLY A 232 15.75 -2.11 -8.68
CA GLY A 232 15.86 -1.14 -7.61
C GLY A 232 14.58 -0.34 -7.37
N VAL A 233 14.18 -0.22 -6.10
CA VAL A 233 13.23 0.79 -5.61
C VAL A 233 14.00 1.85 -4.83
N TYR A 234 13.89 3.10 -5.26
CA TYR A 234 14.69 4.22 -4.77
C TYR A 234 13.82 5.19 -3.96
N PHE A 235 13.96 5.18 -2.64
CA PHE A 235 13.19 6.01 -1.72
C PHE A 235 13.92 7.33 -1.42
N VAL A 236 13.22 8.45 -1.61
CA VAL A 236 13.58 9.74 -1.00
C VAL A 236 12.84 9.88 0.33
N LEU A 237 13.59 9.88 1.42
CA LEU A 237 13.07 9.99 2.78
C LEU A 237 13.18 11.44 3.25
N GLY A 238 12.06 12.13 3.38
CA GLY A 238 12.00 13.55 3.77
C GLY A 238 11.94 13.76 5.28
N ASP A 239 12.83 14.60 5.82
CA ASP A 239 12.80 14.97 7.24
C ASP A 239 11.58 15.85 7.63
N PRO A 240 11.33 16.12 8.93
CA PRO A 240 10.16 16.90 9.38
C PRO A 240 10.05 18.35 8.86
N LYS A 241 11.10 18.91 8.23
CA LYS A 241 11.05 20.24 7.60
C LYS A 241 10.59 20.18 6.14
N VAL A 242 10.66 19.00 5.51
CA VAL A 242 10.35 18.83 4.09
C VAL A 242 8.85 19.00 3.85
N ALA A 243 8.51 19.88 2.91
CA ALA A 243 7.18 20.08 2.34
C ALA A 243 7.20 19.47 0.93
N GLN A 244 6.64 18.27 0.76
CA GLN A 244 6.63 17.64 -0.56
C GLN A 244 5.33 18.02 -1.30
N GLU A 245 5.45 18.54 -2.51
CA GLU A 245 4.34 19.14 -3.28
C GLU A 245 4.25 18.60 -4.72
N ASP A 246 3.02 18.43 -5.21
CA ASP A 246 2.71 17.97 -6.56
C ASP A 246 2.70 19.16 -7.55
N ASP A 247 3.78 19.28 -8.32
CA ASP A 247 3.95 20.29 -9.36
C ASP A 247 3.26 19.95 -10.70
N SER A 248 2.56 18.81 -10.79
CA SER A 248 1.69 18.48 -11.93
C SER A 248 0.29 19.08 -11.81
N SER A 249 -0.11 19.52 -10.62
CA SER A 249 -1.46 20.02 -10.31
C SER A 249 -1.54 21.55 -10.24
N TYR A 250 -2.61 22.11 -10.79
CA TYR A 250 -2.95 23.54 -10.63
C TYR A 250 -3.39 23.90 -9.20
N THR A 251 -3.73 22.91 -8.37
CA THR A 251 -4.03 23.06 -6.94
C THR A 251 -2.90 22.40 -6.15
N PRO A 252 -2.21 23.12 -5.24
CA PRO A 252 -1.19 22.52 -4.39
C PRO A 252 -1.77 21.34 -3.61
N THR A 253 -1.28 20.15 -3.92
CA THR A 253 -1.52 18.89 -3.20
C THR A 253 -0.17 18.29 -2.89
N GLY A 254 -0.07 17.41 -1.90
CA GLY A 254 1.24 17.04 -1.39
C GLY A 254 1.21 16.17 -0.15
N PHE A 255 2.42 15.93 0.35
CA PHE A 255 2.63 15.38 1.67
C PHE A 255 1.88 16.19 2.73
N CYS A 256 1.17 15.51 3.63
CA CYS A 256 0.33 16.11 4.65
C CYS A 256 -0.89 16.94 4.15
N THR A 257 -1.26 16.83 2.88
CA THR A 257 -2.50 17.45 2.34
C THR A 257 -3.31 16.53 1.44
N SER A 258 -2.70 15.49 0.91
CA SER A 258 -3.38 14.47 0.11
C SER A 258 -2.83 13.06 0.36
N TYR A 259 -1.57 12.94 0.79
CA TYR A 259 -0.91 11.65 1.03
C TYR A 259 0.25 11.72 2.04
N CYS A 260 0.75 10.56 2.46
CA CYS A 260 1.91 10.42 3.35
C CYS A 260 3.17 9.92 2.61
N GLY A 261 2.97 9.08 1.60
CA GLY A 261 3.96 8.67 0.62
C GLY A 261 3.38 8.60 -0.79
N TRP A 262 4.21 8.14 -1.72
CA TRP A 262 3.83 7.67 -3.04
C TRP A 262 4.99 6.89 -3.68
N HIS A 263 4.71 6.03 -4.66
CA HIS A 263 5.68 5.56 -5.64
C HIS A 263 5.31 5.99 -7.06
N ALA A 264 6.32 5.97 -7.93
CA ALA A 264 6.24 6.33 -9.33
C ALA A 264 7.44 5.76 -10.08
N TYR A 265 7.62 6.16 -11.34
CA TYR A 265 8.80 5.82 -12.13
C TYR A 265 9.31 7.01 -12.95
N THR A 266 10.62 7.00 -13.22
CA THR A 266 11.26 7.96 -14.14
C THR A 266 11.16 7.49 -15.58
N HIS A 267 11.08 8.43 -16.53
CA HIS A 267 11.07 8.13 -17.96
C HIS A 267 11.97 9.10 -18.72
N ASP A 268 13.26 8.79 -18.70
CA ASP A 268 14.32 9.44 -19.48
C ASP A 268 15.38 8.35 -19.82
N ASN A 269 16.69 8.65 -19.77
CA ASN A 269 17.76 7.67 -20.06
C ASN A 269 17.84 6.51 -19.05
N LEU A 270 17.14 6.60 -17.92
CA LEU A 270 17.07 5.59 -16.86
C LEU A 270 15.60 5.40 -16.48
N GLU A 271 15.13 4.16 -16.56
CA GLU A 271 13.84 3.75 -16.01
C GLU A 271 14.11 3.21 -14.60
N LEU A 272 13.67 3.98 -13.60
CA LEU A 272 13.88 3.72 -12.18
C LEU A 272 12.53 3.74 -11.47
N VAL A 273 12.30 2.79 -10.56
CA VAL A 273 11.14 2.83 -9.65
C VAL A 273 11.53 3.71 -8.46
N ILE A 274 10.78 4.77 -8.23
CA ILE A 274 11.09 5.78 -7.22
C ILE A 274 9.93 5.93 -6.24
N SER A 275 10.22 6.33 -5.01
CA SER A 275 9.19 6.64 -4.01
C SER A 275 9.60 7.82 -3.14
N PHE A 276 8.62 8.53 -2.60
CA PHE A 276 8.81 9.50 -1.53
C PHE A 276 8.08 9.04 -0.27
N VAL A 277 8.73 9.21 0.89
CA VAL A 277 8.11 9.02 2.21
C VAL A 277 8.50 10.18 3.10
N GLY A 278 7.53 10.90 3.68
CA GLY A 278 7.77 12.06 4.52
C GLY A 278 7.63 11.79 6.03
N ASN A 279 8.46 12.43 6.85
CA ASN A 279 8.30 12.41 8.31
C ASN A 279 7.19 13.38 8.75
N ALA A 280 6.07 12.82 9.22
CA ALA A 280 4.86 13.59 9.51
C ALA A 280 4.83 14.28 10.88
N VAL A 281 5.81 14.02 11.76
CA VAL A 281 5.73 14.30 13.21
C VAL A 281 5.46 15.76 13.59
N THR A 282 5.88 16.72 12.74
CA THR A 282 5.66 18.16 12.94
C THR A 282 4.56 18.75 12.06
N ARG A 283 4.02 17.99 11.09
CA ARG A 283 3.21 18.52 9.99
C ARG A 283 1.78 17.99 9.98
N CYS A 284 1.62 16.68 10.10
CA CYS A 284 0.31 16.00 10.11
C CYS A 284 0.35 14.67 10.88
N PRO A 285 0.80 14.66 12.15
CA PRO A 285 0.97 13.41 12.89
C PRO A 285 -0.35 12.64 13.03
N GLU A 286 -1.50 13.32 13.09
CA GLU A 286 -2.84 12.69 13.12
C GLU A 286 -3.28 12.07 11.78
N GLY A 287 -2.70 12.51 10.66
CA GLY A 287 -3.06 12.04 9.32
C GLY A 287 -2.10 11.01 8.71
N CYS A 288 -0.85 10.98 9.18
CA CYS A 288 0.24 10.21 8.57
C CYS A 288 1.13 9.42 9.54
N ILE A 289 0.79 9.36 10.83
CA ILE A 289 1.38 8.41 11.78
C ILE A 289 0.26 7.46 12.23
N PRO A 290 0.50 6.14 12.34
CA PRO A 290 -0.50 5.20 12.84
C PRO A 290 -1.15 5.71 14.14
N PRO A 291 -2.50 5.76 14.25
CA PRO A 291 -3.16 6.39 15.39
C PRO A 291 -2.69 5.88 16.75
N TYR A 292 -2.40 4.58 16.86
CA TYR A 292 -1.85 3.88 18.03
C TYR A 292 -0.53 4.48 18.57
N LEU A 293 0.26 5.15 17.72
CA LEU A 293 1.58 5.70 18.06
C LEU A 293 1.54 7.21 18.33
N ASN A 294 0.40 7.85 18.05
CA ASN A 294 0.22 9.31 18.16
C ASN A 294 -0.89 9.72 19.15
N GLN A 295 -1.46 8.77 19.92
CA GLN A 295 -2.35 9.11 21.04
C GLN A 295 -1.57 9.58 22.29
N PRO A 296 -2.19 10.37 23.19
CA PRO A 296 -1.61 10.66 24.50
C PRO A 296 -1.28 9.38 25.28
N GLY A 297 -0.02 9.23 25.68
CA GLY A 297 0.47 8.03 26.39
C GLY A 297 0.88 6.86 25.50
N ALA A 298 0.84 7.01 24.18
CA ALA A 298 1.40 6.04 23.25
C ALA A 298 2.92 5.89 23.45
N VAL A 299 3.41 4.66 23.27
CA VAL A 299 4.84 4.32 23.28
C VAL A 299 5.21 3.78 21.90
N PRO A 300 5.83 4.58 21.02
CA PRO A 300 6.24 4.15 19.68
C PRO A 300 7.28 3.02 19.75
N PRO A 301 7.16 1.95 18.94
CA PRO A 301 8.06 0.78 18.98
C PRO A 301 9.54 1.09 18.96
N ASN A 302 9.95 2.12 18.21
CA ASN A 302 11.35 2.52 18.08
C ASN A 302 11.66 3.84 18.80
N GLY A 303 10.74 4.34 19.64
CA GLY A 303 10.90 5.56 20.43
C GLY A 303 10.81 6.87 19.63
N ASP A 304 10.55 6.81 18.33
CA ASP A 304 10.37 7.96 17.43
C ASP A 304 9.12 7.75 16.58
N ALA A 305 8.00 8.35 17.00
CA ALA A 305 6.72 8.24 16.30
C ALA A 305 6.78 8.70 14.83
N GLY A 306 7.67 9.65 14.52
CA GLY A 306 7.87 10.11 13.14
C GLY A 306 8.49 9.02 12.28
N MET A 307 9.55 8.37 12.77
CA MET A 307 10.19 7.26 12.06
C MET A 307 9.32 6.00 12.04
N ASP A 308 8.61 5.66 13.12
CA ASP A 308 7.67 4.55 13.12
C ASP A 308 6.52 4.77 12.11
N GLY A 309 6.03 6.01 12.00
CA GLY A 309 5.10 6.40 10.93
C GLY A 309 5.69 6.25 9.53
N MET A 310 6.94 6.70 9.31
CA MET A 310 7.63 6.50 8.03
C MET A 310 7.85 5.02 7.70
N VAL A 311 8.07 4.14 8.67
CA VAL A 311 8.15 2.68 8.42
C VAL A 311 6.80 2.14 7.94
N SER A 312 5.70 2.55 8.56
CA SER A 312 4.34 2.17 8.14
C SER A 312 3.99 2.62 6.72
N VAL A 313 4.54 3.74 6.27
CA VAL A 313 4.36 4.26 4.90
C VAL A 313 5.35 3.58 3.94
N LEU A 314 6.64 3.47 4.25
CA LEU A 314 7.61 2.78 3.39
C LEU A 314 7.22 1.31 3.14
N ALA A 315 6.66 0.62 4.13
CA ALA A 315 6.13 -0.73 3.98
C ALA A 315 5.03 -0.79 2.89
N HIS A 316 4.09 0.16 2.94
CA HIS A 316 3.01 0.31 1.97
C HIS A 316 3.54 0.58 0.57
N GLU A 317 4.31 1.66 0.41
CA GLU A 317 4.87 2.09 -0.88
C GLU A 317 5.78 1.01 -1.50
N LEU A 318 6.51 0.23 -0.69
CA LEU A 318 7.32 -0.89 -1.18
C LEU A 318 6.48 -2.07 -1.69
N ALA A 319 5.32 -2.34 -1.07
CA ALA A 319 4.43 -3.39 -1.52
C ALA A 319 3.84 -3.05 -2.91
N GLU A 320 3.44 -1.81 -3.11
CA GLU A 320 2.85 -1.32 -4.37
C GLU A 320 3.91 -1.12 -5.46
N ALA A 321 5.06 -0.55 -5.11
CA ALA A 321 6.21 -0.41 -6.04
C ALA A 321 6.73 -1.76 -6.56
N THR A 322 6.45 -2.86 -5.87
CA THR A 322 6.89 -4.20 -6.31
C THR A 322 5.79 -5.01 -6.98
N SER A 323 4.51 -4.76 -6.70
CA SER A 323 3.37 -5.31 -7.43
C SER A 323 3.10 -4.57 -8.74
N SER A 324 3.35 -3.26 -8.77
CA SER A 324 3.01 -2.34 -9.85
C SER A 324 4.11 -1.29 -10.07
N PRO A 325 5.37 -1.69 -10.34
CA PRO A 325 6.54 -0.80 -10.47
C PRO A 325 6.39 0.34 -11.49
N PHE A 326 5.46 0.19 -12.43
CA PHE A 326 5.18 1.19 -13.48
C PHE A 326 3.70 1.61 -13.50
N LEU A 327 2.99 1.49 -12.37
CA LEU A 327 1.60 1.95 -12.12
C LEU A 327 0.56 1.34 -13.07
N ALA A 328 0.78 0.09 -13.50
CA ALA A 328 0.07 -0.54 -14.60
C ALA A 328 -0.28 -2.03 -14.37
N THR A 329 0.00 -2.62 -13.20
CA THR A 329 -0.14 -4.08 -13.02
C THR A 329 -1.29 -4.49 -12.11
N TRP A 330 -1.33 -4.06 -10.84
CA TRP A 330 -2.27 -4.57 -9.83
C TRP A 330 -3.04 -3.44 -9.14
N PHE A 331 -4.25 -3.16 -9.62
CA PHE A 331 -5.19 -2.19 -9.04
C PHE A 331 -6.63 -2.69 -9.15
N ASP A 332 -7.51 -2.28 -8.24
CA ASP A 332 -8.95 -2.61 -8.28
C ASP A 332 -9.72 -1.80 -9.35
N ALA A 333 -11.05 -1.96 -9.40
CA ALA A 333 -11.91 -1.24 -10.34
C ALA A 333 -11.99 0.28 -10.05
N GLN A 334 -11.56 0.73 -8.87
CA GLN A 334 -11.51 2.11 -8.42
C GLN A 334 -10.14 2.76 -8.68
N GLY A 335 -9.10 1.94 -8.93
CA GLY A 335 -7.73 2.35 -9.18
C GLY A 335 -6.86 2.43 -7.92
N GLU A 336 -7.29 1.80 -6.83
CA GLU A 336 -6.53 1.63 -5.59
C GLU A 336 -5.61 0.40 -5.76
N GLU A 337 -4.35 0.49 -5.30
CA GLU A 337 -3.38 -0.62 -5.38
C GLU A 337 -3.41 -1.51 -4.12
N ASN A 338 -2.57 -2.55 -4.04
CA ASN A 338 -2.74 -3.64 -3.08
C ASN A 338 -2.50 -3.27 -1.61
N ALA A 339 -1.90 -2.12 -1.32
CA ALA A 339 -1.79 -1.59 0.04
C ALA A 339 -2.80 -0.45 0.29
N ASP A 340 -3.17 0.36 -0.72
CA ASP A 340 -4.22 1.40 -0.66
C ASP A 340 -5.55 0.82 -0.16
N ILE A 341 -5.98 -0.33 -0.71
CA ILE A 341 -7.21 -1.04 -0.32
C ILE A 341 -7.23 -1.34 1.19
N CYS A 342 -6.07 -1.47 1.81
CA CYS A 342 -5.88 -1.79 3.23
C CYS A 342 -5.25 -0.66 4.04
N SER A 343 -5.20 0.55 3.47
CA SER A 343 -4.58 1.70 4.12
C SER A 343 -5.23 1.99 5.48
N TRP A 344 -4.40 2.29 6.48
CA TRP A 344 -4.78 2.48 7.89
C TRP A 344 -5.43 1.29 8.60
N SER A 345 -5.53 0.12 7.96
CA SER A 345 -5.85 -1.13 8.64
C SER A 345 -4.56 -1.73 9.19
N TYR A 346 -4.55 -2.15 10.46
CA TYR A 346 -3.36 -2.70 11.13
C TYR A 346 -3.49 -4.17 11.53
N GLY A 347 -4.62 -4.81 11.22
CA GLY A 347 -4.92 -6.16 11.71
C GLY A 347 -4.91 -6.23 13.24
N ASP A 348 -4.42 -7.34 13.79
CA ASP A 348 -4.27 -7.53 15.23
C ASP A 348 -3.05 -6.75 15.75
N VAL A 349 -3.31 -5.65 16.47
CA VAL A 349 -2.29 -4.87 17.17
C VAL A 349 -2.07 -5.42 18.58
N VAL A 350 -0.84 -5.85 18.84
CA VAL A 350 -0.39 -6.34 20.15
C VAL A 350 0.07 -5.17 21.01
N SER A 351 -0.37 -5.13 22.27
CA SER A 351 0.19 -4.26 23.30
C SER A 351 1.13 -5.05 24.21
N ASP A 352 2.39 -4.62 24.31
CA ASP A 352 3.32 -5.16 25.30
C ASP A 352 2.92 -4.73 26.71
N MET A 353 2.57 -5.69 27.56
CA MET A 353 2.05 -5.44 28.92
C MET A 353 3.09 -4.88 29.89
N ALA A 354 4.39 -4.94 29.57
CA ALA A 354 5.47 -4.42 30.41
C ALA A 354 5.95 -3.03 29.98
N THR A 355 5.94 -2.74 28.68
CA THR A 355 6.45 -1.48 28.10
C THR A 355 5.37 -0.52 27.61
N GLY A 356 4.16 -1.02 27.32
CA GLY A 356 3.09 -0.25 26.67
C GLY A 356 3.27 -0.04 25.17
N VAL A 357 4.29 -0.65 24.55
CA VAL A 357 4.55 -0.57 23.10
C VAL A 357 3.42 -1.27 22.33
N GLN A 358 2.95 -0.62 21.26
CA GLN A 358 1.93 -1.17 20.36
C GLN A 358 2.52 -1.47 18.99
N TYR A 359 2.41 -2.73 18.56
CA TYR A 359 3.03 -3.24 17.33
C TYR A 359 2.19 -4.37 16.73
N ASN A 360 2.31 -4.63 15.43
CA ASN A 360 1.72 -5.81 14.79
C ASN A 360 2.77 -6.73 14.17
N LEU A 361 3.99 -6.23 13.90
CA LEU A 361 5.10 -7.02 13.38
C LEU A 361 6.33 -7.04 14.28
N VAL A 362 7.07 -8.15 14.18
CA VAL A 362 8.38 -8.37 14.78
C VAL A 362 9.38 -8.68 13.67
N GLY A 363 10.46 -7.92 13.63
CA GLY A 363 11.55 -8.06 12.69
C GLY A 363 12.79 -8.70 13.28
N LYS A 364 13.89 -8.56 12.55
CA LYS A 364 15.23 -9.02 12.91
C LYS A 364 15.61 -8.52 14.31
N ASN A 365 16.24 -9.40 15.09
CA ASN A 365 16.65 -9.16 16.48
C ASN A 365 15.50 -8.78 17.44
N GLY A 366 14.24 -9.02 17.08
CA GLY A 366 13.09 -8.67 17.92
C GLY A 366 12.66 -7.19 17.83
N ALA A 367 13.14 -6.45 16.82
CA ALA A 367 12.68 -5.08 16.56
C ALA A 367 11.16 -5.08 16.29
N GLN A 368 10.42 -4.21 16.97
CA GLN A 368 8.96 -4.13 16.86
C GLN A 368 8.57 -3.04 15.85
N PHE A 369 7.52 -3.29 15.07
CA PHE A 369 7.00 -2.36 14.07
C PHE A 369 5.47 -2.39 14.04
N LEU A 370 4.87 -1.25 13.67
CA LEU A 370 3.44 -1.16 13.39
C LEU A 370 3.27 -0.68 11.94
N VAL A 371 2.85 -1.58 11.05
CA VAL A 371 2.69 -1.30 9.61
C VAL A 371 1.27 -1.59 9.15
N GLN A 372 0.89 -1.03 8.01
CA GLN A 372 -0.40 -1.30 7.39
C GLN A 372 -0.50 -2.78 6.95
N ALA A 373 -1.71 -3.33 7.04
CA ALA A 373 -2.07 -4.60 6.43
C ALA A 373 -2.05 -4.46 4.91
N ASN A 374 -1.84 -5.57 4.20
CA ASN A 374 -1.96 -5.62 2.74
C ASN A 374 -3.15 -6.52 2.36
N LEU A 375 -3.71 -6.32 1.17
CA LEU A 375 -4.73 -7.21 0.64
C LEU A 375 -4.12 -8.60 0.40
N ASP A 376 -4.70 -9.66 0.98
CA ASP A 376 -4.42 -11.03 0.54
C ASP A 376 -5.32 -11.35 -0.66
N PRO A 377 -4.76 -11.47 -1.88
CA PRO A 377 -5.57 -11.64 -3.08
C PRO A 377 -6.35 -12.96 -3.06
N ARG A 378 -5.94 -13.98 -2.29
CA ARG A 378 -6.65 -15.27 -2.21
C ARG A 378 -7.86 -15.23 -1.29
N ALA A 379 -7.89 -14.27 -0.37
CA ALA A 379 -8.94 -14.12 0.64
C ALA A 379 -9.87 -12.92 0.37
N GLY A 380 -9.46 -11.97 -0.48
CA GLY A 380 -10.22 -10.74 -0.75
C GLY A 380 -10.29 -9.82 0.49
N SER A 381 -9.32 -9.91 1.40
CA SER A 381 -9.35 -9.22 2.69
C SER A 381 -7.97 -8.76 3.16
N CYS A 382 -7.93 -7.65 3.88
CA CYS A 382 -6.71 -7.11 4.49
C CYS A 382 -6.15 -8.01 5.59
N ALA A 383 -4.86 -8.30 5.53
CA ALA A 383 -4.18 -9.17 6.49
C ALA A 383 -2.76 -8.69 6.83
N ILE A 384 -2.24 -9.15 7.97
CA ILE A 384 -0.82 -8.98 8.37
C ILE A 384 0.04 -10.21 8.04
N SER A 385 -0.57 -11.31 7.59
CA SER A 385 0.11 -12.49 7.06
C SER A 385 -0.82 -13.26 6.09
N PRO A 386 -0.31 -14.14 5.22
CA PRO A 386 -1.12 -14.92 4.28
C PRO A 386 -2.19 -15.76 4.99
N ILE A 387 -3.46 -15.60 4.59
CA ILE A 387 -4.60 -16.35 5.13
C ILE A 387 -4.65 -17.74 4.50
N ASP A 388 -4.88 -18.79 5.30
CA ASP A 388 -5.07 -20.16 4.79
C ASP A 388 -6.54 -20.44 4.46
N VAL A 389 -6.92 -20.06 3.24
CA VAL A 389 -8.28 -20.29 2.68
C VAL A 389 -8.60 -21.76 2.41
N SER A 390 -7.63 -22.69 2.51
CA SER A 390 -7.91 -24.13 2.33
C SER A 390 -8.69 -24.73 3.50
N SER A 391 -8.56 -24.14 4.70
CA SER A 391 -9.26 -24.56 5.91
C SER A 391 -10.77 -24.30 5.85
N SER A 392 -11.21 -23.28 5.09
CA SER A 392 -12.61 -22.85 4.95
C SER A 392 -13.50 -23.84 4.21
N ILE A 393 -12.92 -24.81 3.48
CA ILE A 393 -13.66 -25.77 2.64
C ILE A 393 -13.88 -27.12 3.36
N VAL A 394 -13.30 -27.32 4.55
CA VAL A 394 -13.46 -28.57 5.33
C VAL A 394 -14.78 -28.57 6.12
N GLY A 395 -15.89 -28.60 5.38
CA GLY A 395 -17.05 -29.37 5.82
C GLY A 395 -16.66 -30.85 5.79
N ASP A 396 -16.24 -31.39 6.93
CA ASP A 396 -15.71 -32.75 7.07
C ASP A 396 -16.65 -33.82 6.45
N PRO A 397 -16.26 -34.48 5.34
CA PRO A 397 -17.08 -35.50 4.70
C PRO A 397 -17.00 -36.87 5.39
N THR A 398 -16.35 -36.98 6.56
CA THR A 398 -16.07 -38.25 7.25
C THR A 398 -16.77 -38.45 8.60
N VAL A 399 -17.50 -37.46 9.12
CA VAL A 399 -18.49 -37.71 10.19
C VAL A 399 -19.76 -38.33 9.60
N VAL A 400 -19.65 -39.58 9.13
CA VAL A 400 -20.81 -40.48 9.02
C VAL A 400 -21.14 -40.99 10.42
N GLY A 401 -21.54 -40.05 11.29
CA GLY A 401 -22.29 -40.37 12.49
C GLY A 401 -23.67 -40.82 12.04
N THR A 402 -23.97 -42.12 12.20
CA THR A 402 -25.32 -42.65 11.97
C THR A 402 -26.32 -41.82 12.80
N PRO A 403 -27.28 -41.12 12.18
CA PRO A 403 -28.25 -40.34 12.94
C PRO A 403 -29.10 -41.30 13.78
N PRO A 404 -29.43 -40.95 15.04
CA PRO A 404 -30.42 -41.71 15.79
C PRO A 404 -31.76 -41.66 15.04
N SER A 405 -32.44 -42.81 14.97
CA SER A 405 -33.73 -42.94 14.29
C SER A 405 -34.76 -42.00 14.91
N VAL A 406 -35.16 -40.98 14.15
CA VAL A 406 -36.35 -40.19 14.42
C VAL A 406 -37.39 -40.61 13.39
N ASP A 407 -38.45 -41.27 13.84
CA ASP A 407 -39.59 -41.62 13.00
C ASP A 407 -40.29 -40.33 12.53
N VAL A 408 -40.28 -40.08 11.22
CA VAL A 408 -41.04 -39.03 10.56
C VAL A 408 -42.03 -39.71 9.60
N PRO A 409 -43.34 -39.37 9.61
CA PRO A 409 -44.32 -40.07 8.77
C PRO A 409 -44.10 -39.83 7.27
N GLU A 410 -44.48 -40.80 6.44
CA GLU A 410 -44.58 -40.62 4.98
C GLU A 410 -45.55 -39.47 4.65
N GLU A 411 -45.09 -38.50 3.89
CA GLU A 411 -45.91 -37.45 3.28
C GLU A 411 -46.25 -37.89 1.84
N GLU A 412 -47.55 -37.93 1.49
CA GLU A 412 -47.98 -38.44 0.18
C GLU A 412 -47.53 -37.54 -0.98
N PRO A 413 -47.23 -38.13 -2.16
CA PRO A 413 -46.81 -37.36 -3.33
C PRO A 413 -47.93 -36.41 -3.82
N PRO A 414 -47.57 -35.21 -4.32
CA PRO A 414 -48.55 -34.20 -4.71
C PRO A 414 -49.44 -34.66 -5.88
N PRO A 415 -50.71 -34.22 -5.94
CA PRO A 415 -51.66 -34.68 -6.94
C PRO A 415 -51.26 -34.27 -8.36
N SER A 416 -51.53 -35.17 -9.31
CA SER A 416 -51.25 -34.96 -10.73
C SER A 416 -52.01 -33.75 -11.30
N PRO A 417 -51.41 -32.97 -12.23
CA PRO A 417 -52.02 -31.75 -12.75
C PRO A 417 -53.34 -32.01 -13.53
N PRO A 418 -54.29 -31.05 -13.50
CA PRO A 418 -55.61 -31.24 -14.10
C PRO A 418 -55.54 -31.41 -15.61
N SER A 419 -56.47 -32.23 -16.10
CA SER A 419 -56.55 -32.69 -17.48
C SER A 419 -56.88 -31.57 -18.47
N PHE A 420 -56.60 -31.83 -19.75
CA PHE A 420 -56.91 -30.88 -20.83
C PHE A 420 -58.40 -30.51 -20.90
N LEU A 421 -59.30 -31.42 -20.52
CA LEU A 421 -60.75 -31.18 -20.49
C LEU A 421 -61.17 -30.23 -19.37
N GLU A 422 -60.58 -30.33 -18.18
CA GLU A 422 -60.87 -29.41 -17.05
C GLU A 422 -60.42 -27.98 -17.38
N ARG A 423 -59.20 -27.83 -17.93
CA ARG A 423 -58.68 -26.53 -18.39
C ARG A 423 -59.50 -25.91 -19.52
N LEU A 424 -60.14 -26.74 -20.35
CA LEU A 424 -61.03 -26.27 -21.42
C LEU A 424 -62.38 -25.77 -20.86
N VAL A 425 -62.90 -26.41 -19.81
CA VAL A 425 -64.11 -25.94 -19.09
C VAL A 425 -63.85 -24.60 -18.41
N ASP A 426 -62.74 -24.45 -17.69
CA ASP A 426 -62.38 -23.18 -17.03
C ASP A 426 -62.27 -22.03 -18.04
N PHE A 427 -61.62 -22.28 -19.19
CA PHE A 427 -61.47 -21.29 -20.25
C PHE A 427 -62.82 -20.86 -20.86
N ILE A 428 -63.74 -21.81 -21.10
CA ILE A 428 -65.08 -21.51 -21.63
C ILE A 428 -65.92 -20.74 -20.58
N THR A 429 -65.80 -21.09 -19.30
CA THR A 429 -66.51 -20.41 -18.21
C THR A 429 -66.04 -18.96 -18.07
N SER A 430 -64.73 -18.70 -18.19
CA SER A 430 -64.17 -17.33 -18.17
C SER A 430 -64.58 -16.45 -19.37
N LEU A 431 -65.00 -17.05 -20.48
CA LEU A 431 -65.38 -16.33 -21.71
C LEU A 431 -66.87 -15.92 -21.75
N PHE A 432 -67.73 -16.59 -20.97
CA PHE A 432 -69.18 -16.34 -20.99
C PHE A 432 -69.80 -15.90 -19.65
N GLY A 433 -69.01 -15.83 -18.57
CA GLY A 433 -69.35 -15.04 -17.38
C GLY A 433 -70.68 -15.42 -16.70
N PHE A 434 -70.76 -16.67 -16.24
CA PHE A 434 -71.80 -17.17 -15.34
C PHE A 434 -71.21 -17.48 -13.96
#